data_AF-A0A101RT86-F1
#
_entry.id   AF-A0A101RT86-F1
#
_cell.length_a   1.000
_cell.length_b   1.000
_cell.length_c   1.000
_cell.angle_alpha   90.00
_cell.angle_beta   90.00
_cell.angle_gamma   90.00
#
_symmetry.space_group_name_H-M   'P 1'
#
loop_
_entity.id
_entity.type
_entity.pdbx_description
1 polymer ?
#
loop_
_entity_poly.entity_id
_entity_poly.type
_entity_poly.pdbx_seq_one_letter_code
_entity_poly.pdbx_strand_id
1 'polypeptide(L)'
;MSFNIGSQQGNINNVAGDQTIHGGQHGQFAMATDPRAMLGLLRSELDRLALPPDVASQVNAEVASLDAELASPSPDRTTMAQRLVQITRLVTAAGAAVTAGGTLAGALSSFAAWLGPIGDSVLHAIG
;
A
#
# COMPACT_ATOMS: atom_id res chain seq x y z
N MET A 1 -0.16 43.02 10.06
CA MET A 1 0.34 41.96 10.96
C MET A 1 0.64 40.74 10.10
N SER A 2 1.76 40.09 10.39
CA SER A 2 2.56 39.22 9.53
C SER A 2 1.85 37.97 9.00
N PHE A 3 1.98 37.76 7.69
CA PHE A 3 1.55 36.57 6.95
C PHE A 3 2.73 35.59 6.90
N ASN A 4 2.60 34.43 7.56
CA ASN A 4 3.57 33.36 7.52
C ASN A 4 3.03 32.24 6.61
N ILE A 5 3.51 32.17 5.38
CA ILE A 5 3.43 30.97 4.55
C ILE A 5 4.80 30.29 4.65
N GLY A 6 4.89 29.17 5.35
CA GLY A 6 6.01 28.25 5.29
C GLY A 6 5.56 26.92 4.67
N SER A 7 6.02 26.66 3.44
CA SER A 7 5.98 25.38 2.67
C SER A 7 4.59 24.71 2.46
N GLN A 8 3.90 24.83 1.31
CA GLN A 8 4.03 24.08 0.02
C GLN A 8 4.05 22.53 0.17
N GLN A 9 3.36 21.65 -0.60
CA GLN A 9 2.81 21.63 -1.97
C GLN A 9 1.59 20.66 -2.11
N GLY A 10 0.80 20.80 -3.19
CA GLY A 10 -0.48 20.11 -3.52
C GLY A 10 -0.43 18.57 -3.77
N ASN A 11 -1.49 17.87 -4.17
CA ASN A 11 -2.83 18.19 -4.69
C ASN A 11 -3.86 17.29 -3.97
N ILE A 12 -4.92 17.86 -3.38
CA ILE A 12 -5.99 17.10 -2.73
C ILE A 12 -7.06 16.80 -3.79
N ASN A 13 -7.30 15.53 -4.12
CA ASN A 13 -8.46 15.14 -4.93
C ASN A 13 -9.39 14.23 -4.12
N ASN A 14 -10.49 14.84 -3.68
CA ASN A 14 -11.62 14.24 -2.99
C ASN A 14 -12.74 13.98 -4.03
N VAL A 15 -13.13 12.73 -4.25
CA VAL A 15 -14.19 12.37 -5.24
C VAL A 15 -15.31 11.53 -4.59
N ALA A 16 -15.57 11.67 -3.29
CA ALA A 16 -16.72 10.97 -2.67
C ALA A 16 -17.37 11.64 -1.43
N GLY A 17 -17.00 12.87 -1.05
CA GLY A 17 -17.98 13.75 -0.40
C GLY A 17 -18.25 13.62 1.11
N ASP A 18 -17.45 12.91 1.91
CA ASP A 18 -17.48 13.04 3.37
C ASP A 18 -16.11 12.76 4.02
N GLN A 19 -15.50 13.79 4.61
CA GLN A 19 -14.25 13.60 5.34
C GLN A 19 -14.27 14.41 6.65
N THR A 20 -14.29 13.70 7.78
CA THR A 20 -14.04 14.25 9.10
C THR A 20 -12.68 13.74 9.59
N ILE A 21 -11.73 14.66 9.81
CA ILE A 21 -10.39 14.34 10.32
C ILE A 21 -10.31 14.74 11.79
N HIS A 22 -10.00 13.78 12.67
CA HIS A 22 -9.61 14.06 14.04
C HIS A 22 -8.33 13.31 14.41
N GLY A 23 -7.27 14.08 14.68
CA GLY A 23 -6.24 13.73 15.67
C GLY A 23 -4.91 13.17 15.16
N GLY A 24 -3.89 14.03 15.13
CA GLY A 24 -2.56 13.73 15.67
C GLY A 24 -1.65 12.79 14.87
N GLN A 25 -0.91 13.35 13.91
CA GLN A 25 0.41 12.87 13.48
C GLN A 25 0.51 11.38 13.10
N HIS A 26 -0.24 10.93 12.10
CA HIS A 26 0.25 9.94 11.15
C HIS A 26 0.01 10.52 9.76
N GLY A 27 1.04 10.50 8.90
CA GLY A 27 1.00 11.08 7.56
C GLY A 27 -0.32 10.71 6.88
N GLN A 28 -0.99 11.72 6.36
CA GLN A 28 -2.29 11.66 5.75
C GLN A 28 -2.23 10.66 4.58
N PHE A 29 -2.49 9.38 4.85
CA PHE A 29 -2.90 8.41 3.85
C PHE A 29 -4.28 8.88 3.39
N ALA A 30 -4.32 9.96 2.60
CA ALA A 30 -5.40 10.16 1.66
C ALA A 30 -5.54 8.82 0.97
N MET A 31 -6.67 8.12 1.18
CA MET A 31 -6.95 6.83 0.55
C MET A 31 -6.56 6.95 -0.91
N ALA A 32 -5.39 6.45 -1.27
CA ALA A 32 -4.84 6.65 -2.58
C ALA A 32 -5.80 5.92 -3.51
N THR A 33 -6.60 6.67 -4.26
CA THR A 33 -7.58 6.09 -5.18
C THR A 33 -6.89 5.57 -6.44
N ASP A 34 -5.62 5.95 -6.61
CA ASP A 34 -4.74 5.50 -7.67
C ASP A 34 -3.92 4.28 -7.24
N PRO A 35 -4.17 3.09 -7.83
CA PRO A 35 -3.42 1.87 -7.50
C PRO A 35 -1.92 1.97 -7.78
N ARG A 36 -1.45 2.86 -8.66
CA ARG A 36 -0.01 3.07 -8.89
C ARG A 36 0.65 3.80 -7.73
N ALA A 37 0.00 4.83 -7.20
CA ALA A 37 0.49 5.52 -6.01
C ALA A 37 0.54 4.57 -4.81
N MET A 38 -0.46 3.70 -4.67
CA MET A 38 -0.49 2.67 -3.64
C MET A 38 0.66 1.67 -3.81
N LEU A 39 0.97 1.25 -5.04
CA LEU A 39 2.11 0.36 -5.31
C LEU A 39 3.44 1.02 -4.93
N GLY A 40 3.59 2.32 -5.22
CA GLY A 40 4.76 3.09 -4.80
C GLY A 40 4.94 3.13 -3.29
N LEU A 41 3.85 3.31 -2.54
CA LEU A 41 3.87 3.25 -1.07
C LEU A 41 4.22 1.84 -0.58
N LEU A 42 3.57 0.80 -1.10
CA LEU A 42 3.86 -0.59 -0.75
C LEU A 42 5.34 -0.93 -0.97
N ARG A 43 5.90 -0.54 -2.12
CA ARG A 43 7.32 -0.73 -2.43
C ARG A 43 8.23 -0.03 -1.43
N SER A 44 7.95 1.23 -1.09
CA SER A 44 8.72 1.99 -0.10
C SER A 44 8.68 1.36 1.29
N GLU A 45 7.55 0.77 1.69
CA GLU A 45 7.47 0.03 2.96
C GLU A 45 8.25 -1.28 2.89
N LEU A 46 8.18 -2.02 1.78
CA LEU A 46 8.92 -3.29 1.60
C LEU A 46 10.44 -3.06 1.53
N ASP A 47 10.90 -1.99 0.88
CA ASP A 47 12.32 -1.62 0.80
C ASP A 47 12.91 -1.25 2.17
N ARG A 48 12.08 -0.82 3.12
CA ARG A 48 12.49 -0.54 4.51
C ARG A 48 12.63 -1.81 5.36
N LEU A 49 12.12 -2.94 4.89
CA LEU A 49 12.26 -4.21 5.59
C LEU A 49 13.61 -4.83 5.32
N ALA A 50 14.31 -5.22 6.38
CA ALA A 50 15.52 -6.03 6.30
C ALA A 50 15.17 -7.49 5.99
N LEU A 51 14.62 -7.76 4.80
CA LEU A 51 14.27 -9.10 4.35
C LEU A 51 15.52 -9.92 4.01
N PRO A 52 15.54 -11.24 4.28
CA PRO A 52 16.56 -12.13 3.76
C PRO A 52 16.66 -12.01 2.22
N PRO A 53 17.86 -12.12 1.62
CA PRO A 53 18.05 -11.87 0.18
C PRO A 53 17.12 -12.70 -0.73
N ASP A 54 16.90 -13.97 -0.38
CA ASP A 54 16.01 -14.86 -1.15
C ASP A 54 14.54 -14.40 -1.08
N VAL A 55 14.10 -13.93 0.08
CA VAL A 55 12.73 -13.41 0.30
C VAL A 55 12.58 -12.05 -0.40
N ALA A 56 13.58 -11.17 -0.30
CA ALA A 56 13.59 -9.88 -0.97
C ALA A 56 13.48 -10.05 -2.50
N SER A 57 14.20 -11.02 -3.09
CA SER A 57 14.09 -11.33 -4.52
C SER A 57 12.69 -11.79 -4.92
N GLN A 58 12.05 -12.63 -4.11
CA GLN A 58 10.68 -13.11 -4.39
C GLN A 58 9.65 -11.99 -4.26
N VAL A 59 9.75 -11.17 -3.21
CA VAL A 59 8.89 -10.01 -3.00
C VAL A 59 9.05 -9.01 -4.16
N ASN A 60 10.27 -8.73 -4.60
CA ASN A 60 10.53 -7.84 -5.73
C ASN A 60 9.94 -8.37 -7.05
N ALA A 61 9.97 -9.68 -7.27
CA ALA A 61 9.33 -10.30 -8.44
C ALA A 61 7.80 -10.13 -8.42
N GLU A 62 7.18 -10.27 -7.25
CA GLU A 62 5.73 -10.05 -7.11
C GLU A 62 5.35 -8.58 -7.27
N VAL A 63 6.13 -7.65 -6.71
CA VAL A 63 5.93 -6.21 -6.89
C VAL A 63 6.09 -5.80 -8.36
N ALA A 64 7.10 -6.33 -9.06
CA ALA A 64 7.26 -6.09 -10.49
C ALA A 64 6.08 -6.65 -11.32
N SER A 65 5.53 -7.79 -10.90
CA SER A 65 4.36 -8.38 -11.55
C SER A 65 3.09 -7.54 -11.32
N LEU A 66 2.92 -6.97 -10.12
CA LEU A 66 1.85 -6.02 -9.82
C LEU A 66 1.97 -4.73 -10.66
N ASP A 67 3.19 -4.22 -10.84
CA ASP A 67 3.45 -3.04 -11.68
C ASP A 67 3.07 -3.30 -13.15
N ALA A 68 3.48 -4.45 -13.68
CA ALA A 68 3.14 -4.88 -15.03
C ALA A 68 1.61 -5.04 -15.21
N GLU A 69 0.93 -5.62 -14.24
CA GLU A 69 -0.54 -5.76 -14.26
C GLU A 69 -1.24 -4.39 -14.24
N LEU A 70 -0.75 -3.43 -13.45
CA LEU A 70 -1.26 -2.06 -13.42
C LEU A 70 -0.91 -1.22 -14.66
N ALA A 71 0.06 -1.67 -15.47
CA ALA A 71 0.32 -1.09 -16.77
C ALA A 71 -0.65 -1.62 -17.85
N SER A 72 -1.36 -2.73 -17.59
CA SER A 72 -2.36 -3.29 -18.49
C SER A 72 -3.57 -2.35 -18.66
N PRO A 73 -4.18 -2.27 -19.86
CA PRO A 73 -5.43 -1.54 -20.08
C PRO A 73 -6.60 -2.03 -19.23
N SER A 74 -6.57 -3.30 -18.81
CA SER A 74 -7.58 -3.92 -17.96
C SER A 74 -6.91 -4.81 -16.91
N PRO A 75 -6.45 -4.23 -15.79
CA PRO A 75 -5.78 -4.98 -14.72
C PRO A 75 -6.71 -6.03 -14.10
N ASP A 76 -6.23 -7.27 -13.98
CA ASP A 76 -6.93 -8.34 -13.29
C ASP A 76 -6.78 -8.21 -11.77
N ARG A 77 -7.83 -7.66 -11.14
CA ARG A 77 -7.92 -7.49 -9.69
C ARG A 77 -7.80 -8.81 -8.91
N THR A 78 -8.23 -9.94 -9.48
CA THR A 78 -8.13 -11.24 -8.82
C THR A 78 -6.67 -11.69 -8.73
N THR A 79 -5.96 -11.60 -9.85
CA THR A 79 -4.52 -11.87 -9.91
C THR A 79 -3.76 -10.93 -8.98
N MET A 80 -4.10 -9.64 -8.96
CA MET A 80 -3.48 -8.68 -8.04
C MET A 80 -3.70 -9.04 -6.56
N ALA A 81 -4.91 -9.44 -6.17
CA ALA A 81 -5.21 -9.84 -4.80
C ALA A 81 -4.37 -11.07 -4.38
N GLN A 82 -4.25 -12.07 -5.25
CA GLN A 82 -3.43 -13.25 -4.99
C GLN A 82 -1.95 -12.90 -4.77
N ARG A 83 -1.41 -11.98 -5.58
CA ARG A 83 -0.02 -11.52 -5.44
C ARG A 83 0.20 -10.74 -4.15
N LEU A 84 -0.75 -9.89 -3.76
CA LEU A 84 -0.69 -9.18 -2.49
C LEU A 84 -0.71 -10.14 -1.30
N VAL A 85 -1.56 -11.17 -1.34
CA VAL A 85 -1.55 -12.25 -0.33
C VAL A 85 -0.19 -12.96 -0.30
N GLN A 86 0.42 -13.23 -1.45
CA GLN A 86 1.73 -13.87 -1.54
C GLN A 86 2.82 -12.99 -0.92
N ILE A 87 2.84 -11.69 -1.23
CA ILE A 87 3.77 -10.72 -0.60
C ILE A 87 3.61 -10.74 0.91
N THR A 88 2.37 -10.66 1.42
CA THR A 88 2.11 -10.69 2.86
C THR A 88 2.63 -11.98 3.49
N ARG A 89 2.41 -13.14 2.87
CA ARG A 89 2.91 -14.43 3.37
C ARG A 89 4.43 -14.50 3.41
N LEU A 90 5.12 -14.01 2.38
CA LEU A 90 6.58 -13.98 2.32
C LEU A 90 7.17 -13.10 3.43
N VAL A 91 6.60 -11.90 3.63
CA VAL A 91 7.03 -10.96 4.67
C VAL A 91 6.76 -11.51 6.07
N THR A 92 5.61 -12.14 6.29
CA THR A 92 5.26 -12.78 7.58
C THR A 92 6.16 -13.98 7.87
N ALA A 93 6.42 -14.84 6.88
CA ALA A 93 7.30 -15.99 7.02
C ALA A 93 8.76 -15.59 7.35
N ALA A 94 9.21 -14.42 6.87
CA ALA A 94 10.50 -13.85 7.22
C ALA A 94 10.55 -13.19 8.61
N GLY A 95 9.43 -13.15 9.35
CA GLY A 95 9.30 -12.44 10.63
C GLY A 95 9.33 -10.91 10.51
N ALA A 96 9.44 -10.38 9.29
CA ALA A 96 9.55 -8.95 9.01
C ALA A 96 8.21 -8.20 9.15
N ALA A 97 7.08 -8.91 9.13
CA ALA A 97 5.76 -8.33 9.37
C ALA A 97 5.66 -7.63 10.74
N VAL A 98 6.37 -8.15 11.76
CA VAL A 98 6.40 -7.56 13.11
C VAL A 98 7.21 -6.26 13.12
N THR A 99 8.24 -6.15 12.27
CA THR A 99 9.13 -4.98 12.17
C THR A 99 8.54 -3.88 11.29
N ALA A 100 7.74 -4.26 10.29
CA ALA A 100 7.06 -3.34 9.38
C ALA A 100 5.99 -2.46 10.06
N GLY A 101 5.40 -2.96 11.14
CA GLY A 101 4.40 -2.22 11.92
C GLY A 101 3.13 -1.87 11.12
N GLY A 102 2.41 -0.85 11.59
CA GLY A 102 1.11 -0.46 11.04
C GLY A 102 1.15 0.18 9.65
N THR A 103 2.31 0.60 9.14
CA THR A 103 2.43 1.30 7.84
C THR A 103 2.29 0.34 6.66
N LEU A 104 2.95 -0.82 6.70
CA LEU A 104 2.77 -1.87 5.70
C LEU A 104 1.32 -2.42 5.71
N ALA A 105 0.77 -2.66 6.91
CA ALA A 105 -0.62 -3.08 7.06
C ALA A 105 -1.59 -2.04 6.49
N GLY A 106 -1.30 -0.73 6.68
CA GLY A 106 -2.06 0.37 6.09
C GLY A 106 -1.99 0.41 4.56
N ALA A 107 -0.82 0.18 3.97
CA ALA A 107 -0.66 0.09 2.52
C ALA A 107 -1.43 -1.09 1.92
N LEU A 108 -1.34 -2.27 2.55
CA LEU A 108 -2.06 -3.48 2.15
C LEU A 108 -3.58 -3.33 2.32
N SER A 109 -4.03 -2.70 3.42
CA SER A 109 -5.45 -2.39 3.66
C SER A 109 -6.01 -1.42 2.63
N SER A 110 -5.23 -0.42 2.24
CA SER A 110 -5.61 0.51 1.18
C SER A 110 -5.82 -0.25 -0.13
N PHE A 111 -4.89 -1.15 -0.49
CA PHE A 111 -5.02 -2.00 -1.68
C PHE A 111 -6.25 -2.91 -1.62
N ALA A 112 -6.51 -3.53 -0.48
CA ALA A 112 -7.69 -4.33 -0.27
C ALA A 112 -8.99 -3.53 -0.49
N ALA A 113 -9.06 -2.29 0.02
CA ALA A 113 -10.21 -1.43 -0.19
C ALA A 113 -10.44 -1.10 -1.68
N TRP A 114 -9.38 -0.85 -2.45
CA TRP A 114 -9.46 -0.63 -3.89
C TRP A 114 -9.92 -1.88 -4.66
N LEU A 115 -9.49 -3.07 -4.22
CA LEU A 115 -9.92 -4.35 -4.78
C LEU A 115 -11.41 -4.65 -4.53
N GLY A 116 -12.03 -3.97 -3.58
CA GLY A 116 -13.40 -4.24 -3.17
C GLY A 116 -13.52 -5.61 -2.50
N PRO A 117 -14.60 -6.39 -2.74
CA PRO A 117 -14.84 -7.66 -2.04
C PRO A 117 -13.72 -8.70 -2.18
N ILE A 118 -12.92 -8.66 -3.26
CA ILE A 118 -11.80 -9.59 -3.47
C ILE A 118 -10.65 -9.29 -2.49
N GLY A 119 -10.56 -8.04 -2.02
CA GLY A 119 -9.57 -7.56 -1.07
C GLY A 119 -9.67 -8.21 0.32
N ASP A 120 -10.79 -8.86 0.66
CA ASP A 120 -10.97 -9.57 1.93
C ASP A 120 -9.88 -10.63 2.16
N SER A 121 -9.43 -11.27 1.08
CA SER A 121 -8.31 -12.23 1.14
C SER A 121 -6.99 -11.59 1.57
N VAL A 122 -6.76 -10.33 1.18
CA VAL A 122 -5.57 -9.54 1.55
C VAL A 122 -5.68 -9.10 3.01
N LEU A 123 -6.86 -8.65 3.45
CA LEU A 123 -7.11 -8.29 4.85
C LEU A 123 -6.91 -9.48 5.78
N HIS A 124 -7.42 -10.65 5.41
CA HIS A 124 -7.23 -11.87 6.19
C HIS A 124 -5.76 -12.30 6.28
N ALA A 125 -4.94 -11.95 5.29
CA ALA A 125 -3.52 -12.30 5.29
C ALA A 125 -2.67 -11.42 6.23
N ILE A 126 -3.09 -10.17 6.49
CA ILE A 126 -2.35 -9.23 7.35
C ILE A 126 -2.68 -9.36 8.85
N GLY A 127 -3.77 -10.05 9.19
CA GLY A 127 -4.17 -10.33 10.58
C GLY A 127 -5.43 -9.60 11.01
#